data_AF-A0A4Z0AMZ5-F1
#
_entry.id   AF-A0A4Z0AMZ5-F1
#
_cell.length_a   1.000
_cell.length_b   1.000
_cell.length_c   1.000
_cell.angle_alpha   90.00
_cell.angle_beta   90.00
_cell.angle_gamma   90.00
#
_symmetry.space_group_name_H-M   'P 1'
#
loop_
_entity.id
_entity.type
_entity.pdbx_description
1 polymer ?
#
loop_
_entity_poly.entity_id
_entity_poly.type
_entity_poly.pdbx_seq_one_letter_code
_entity_poly.pdbx_strand_id
1 'polypeptide(L)'
;MLEVVESAFVALRNGDSKNPLKTIVQPGDQRSIGYSMVGRDGASDTMGFKVVYEFDPQRSRDAYRFHSFIFLCDDATGEPIALMDVVKLGPLRTSATSALMARAARPDARTALVVGTGVQGQIALPMLVAALPGLERLMVYGQYQDGLQAVQAEVKRLYPERDVQVVTDLEQAAGEADNIGTFTAEKDGFTGQLRTLTLNVKVKLVLNDKGDNEKAPDFRVQAAGHDIGAAWKKTSEAGRAYTSVTLDDPSFPATVYARLIEGEDGTHDLIWSRSKPQAA
;
A
#
# COMPACT_ATOMS: atom_id res chain seq x y z
N MET A 1 -9.08 -15.93 1.05
CA MET A 1 -9.13 -14.82 2.03
C MET A 1 -9.50 -13.49 1.36
N LEU A 2 -8.81 -13.07 0.29
CA LEU A 2 -9.16 -11.84 -0.44
C LEU A 2 -10.64 -11.77 -0.81
N GLU A 3 -11.18 -12.82 -1.43
CA GLU A 3 -12.61 -12.91 -1.81
C GLU A 3 -13.56 -12.76 -0.62
N VAL A 4 -13.23 -13.36 0.53
CA VAL A 4 -14.05 -13.29 1.75
C VAL A 4 -14.09 -11.86 2.28
N VAL A 5 -12.93 -11.19 2.35
CA VAL A 5 -12.83 -9.80 2.82
C VAL A 5 -13.50 -8.84 1.84
N GLU A 6 -13.34 -9.05 0.53
CA GLU A 6 -13.98 -8.25 -0.51
C GLU A 6 -15.50 -8.36 -0.45
N SER A 7 -16.03 -9.59 -0.36
CA SER A 7 -17.46 -9.85 -0.22
C SER A 7 -18.03 -9.15 1.03
N ALA A 8 -17.31 -9.20 2.16
CA ALA A 8 -17.73 -8.52 3.38
C ALA A 8 -17.78 -6.99 3.23
N PHE A 9 -16.83 -6.37 2.52
CA PHE A 9 -16.87 -4.93 2.23
C PHE A 9 -18.04 -4.55 1.32
N VAL A 10 -18.32 -5.36 0.29
CA VAL A 10 -19.46 -5.15 -0.61
C VAL A 10 -20.78 -5.27 0.14
N ALA A 11 -20.95 -6.31 0.96
CA ALA A 11 -22.16 -6.52 1.77
C ALA A 11 -22.38 -5.38 2.78
N LEU A 12 -21.31 -4.89 3.42
CA LEU A 12 -21.39 -3.72 4.31
C LEU A 12 -21.82 -2.45 3.56
N ARG A 13 -21.27 -2.22 2.36
CA ARG A 13 -21.62 -1.07 1.51
C ARG A 13 -23.08 -1.12 1.06
N ASN A 14 -23.58 -2.30 0.70
CA ASN A 14 -24.95 -2.49 0.25
C ASN A 14 -25.98 -2.44 1.39
N GLY A 15 -25.52 -2.54 2.64
CA GLY A 15 -26.36 -2.51 3.84
C GLY A 15 -26.82 -3.89 4.32
N ASP A 16 -26.39 -4.97 3.64
CA ASP A 16 -26.69 -6.36 3.97
C ASP A 16 -26.00 -6.81 5.26
N SER A 17 -24.80 -6.25 5.52
CA SER A 17 -24.01 -6.51 6.71
C SER A 17 -23.97 -5.30 7.64
N LYS A 18 -23.78 -5.54 8.94
CA LYS A 18 -23.66 -4.51 9.98
C LYS A 18 -22.38 -4.70 10.77
N ASN A 19 -21.65 -3.61 10.99
CA ASN A 19 -20.40 -3.60 11.75
C ASN A 19 -20.33 -2.32 12.60
N PRO A 20 -20.93 -2.30 13.80
CA PRO A 20 -20.85 -1.16 14.70
C PRO A 20 -19.42 -0.91 15.22
N LEU A 21 -19.24 0.24 15.85
CA LEU A 21 -17.96 0.60 16.47
C LEU A 21 -17.59 -0.40 17.56
N LYS A 22 -16.32 -0.80 17.60
CA LYS A 22 -15.79 -1.67 18.65
C LYS A 22 -15.91 -1.04 20.04
N THR A 23 -16.23 -1.85 21.03
CA THR A 23 -16.18 -1.47 22.44
C THR A 23 -14.78 -1.74 22.98
N ILE A 24 -14.22 -0.80 23.73
CA ILE A 24 -12.88 -0.88 24.29
C ILE A 24 -12.94 -0.61 25.79
N VAL A 25 -12.23 -1.42 26.57
CA VAL A 25 -12.01 -1.23 27.99
C VAL A 25 -10.51 -1.27 28.25
N GLN A 26 -9.98 -0.21 28.86
CA GLN A 26 -8.58 -0.09 29.21
C GLN A 26 -8.46 0.42 30.65
N PRO A 27 -7.72 -0.27 31.55
CA PRO A 27 -7.43 0.24 32.88
C PRO A 27 -6.51 1.46 32.80
N GLY A 28 -6.57 2.34 33.81
CA GLY A 28 -5.80 3.59 33.83
C GLY A 28 -4.28 3.40 33.83
N ASP A 29 -3.79 2.26 34.30
CA ASP A 29 -2.37 1.88 34.28
C ASP A 29 -1.90 1.34 32.92
N GLN A 30 -2.79 1.22 31.94
CA GLN A 30 -2.53 0.76 30.57
C GLN A 30 -1.86 -0.62 30.48
N ARG A 31 -1.90 -1.44 31.53
CA ARG A 31 -1.26 -2.76 31.52
C ARG A 31 -1.92 -3.77 30.59
N SER A 32 -3.16 -3.50 30.18
CA SER A 32 -3.94 -4.35 29.29
C SER A 32 -4.92 -3.53 28.48
N ILE A 33 -5.51 -4.17 27.47
CA ILE A 33 -6.65 -3.62 26.73
C ILE A 33 -7.57 -4.79 26.35
N GLY A 34 -8.85 -4.65 26.66
CA GLY A 34 -9.90 -5.56 26.20
C GLY A 34 -10.73 -4.85 25.14
N TYR A 35 -11.04 -5.52 24.05
CA TYR A 35 -11.98 -4.98 23.07
C TYR A 35 -12.83 -6.04 22.41
N SER A 36 -14.07 -5.65 22.10
CA SER A 36 -15.07 -6.49 21.45
C SER A 36 -15.54 -5.84 20.15
N MET A 37 -15.64 -6.64 19.11
CA MET A 37 -16.19 -6.28 17.80
C MET A 37 -17.35 -7.23 17.54
N VAL A 38 -18.53 -6.67 17.30
CA VAL A 38 -19.70 -7.43 16.87
C VAL A 38 -19.95 -7.11 15.39
N GLY A 39 -20.37 -8.11 14.63
CA GLY A 39 -20.74 -7.93 13.24
C GLY A 39 -21.79 -8.94 12.81
N ARG A 40 -22.72 -8.50 11.97
CA ARG A 40 -23.70 -9.38 11.30
C ARG A 40 -23.36 -9.42 9.83
N ASP A 41 -23.15 -10.60 9.28
CA ASP A 41 -22.92 -10.78 7.86
C ASP A 41 -24.20 -11.25 7.17
N GLY A 42 -24.67 -10.49 6.17
CA GLY A 42 -25.89 -10.81 5.45
C GLY A 42 -25.74 -11.82 4.33
N ALA A 43 -24.51 -12.14 3.90
CA ALA A 43 -24.30 -13.18 2.91
C ALA A 43 -24.38 -14.58 3.52
N SER A 44 -23.95 -14.73 4.78
CA SER A 44 -23.97 -15.99 5.51
C SER A 44 -25.07 -16.10 6.56
N ASP A 45 -25.83 -15.02 6.82
CA ASP A 45 -26.77 -14.90 7.93
C ASP A 45 -26.13 -15.34 9.26
N THR A 46 -24.93 -14.81 9.55
CA THR A 46 -24.22 -15.10 10.80
C THR A 46 -24.00 -13.85 11.63
N MET A 47 -24.15 -14.00 12.95
CA MET A 47 -23.78 -13.02 13.95
C MET A 47 -22.45 -13.41 14.58
N GLY A 48 -21.45 -12.54 14.48
CA GLY A 48 -20.10 -12.77 14.96
C GLY A 48 -19.70 -11.83 16.10
N PHE A 49 -19.08 -12.39 17.13
CA PHE A 49 -18.54 -11.68 18.28
C PHE A 49 -17.06 -11.97 18.39
N LYS A 50 -16.23 -11.02 17.99
CA LYS A 50 -14.79 -11.10 18.16
C LYS A 50 -14.37 -10.39 19.44
N VAL A 51 -13.77 -11.12 20.35
CA VAL A 51 -13.14 -10.56 21.55
C VAL A 51 -11.64 -10.64 21.45
N VAL A 52 -10.98 -9.61 21.97
CA VAL A 52 -9.52 -9.55 22.10
C VAL A 52 -9.16 -9.09 23.49
N TYR A 53 -8.14 -9.73 24.05
CA TYR A 53 -7.48 -9.28 25.27
C TYR A 53 -5.97 -9.24 25.02
N GLU A 54 -5.40 -8.05 25.17
CA GLU A 54 -3.95 -7.84 25.13
C GLU A 54 -3.48 -7.46 26.54
N PHE A 55 -2.40 -8.09 26.99
CA PHE A 55 -1.78 -7.82 28.28
C PHE A 55 -0.29 -7.54 28.04
N ASP A 56 0.14 -6.33 28.40
CA ASP A 56 1.50 -5.86 28.20
C ASP A 56 1.93 -4.86 29.29
N PRO A 57 2.08 -5.34 30.54
CA PRO A 57 2.38 -4.47 31.68
C PRO A 57 3.78 -3.84 31.62
N GLN A 58 4.70 -4.44 30.87
CA GLN A 58 6.12 -4.08 30.86
C GLN A 58 6.63 -3.64 29.49
N ARG A 59 5.76 -3.61 28.46
CA ARG A 59 6.13 -3.31 27.06
C ARG A 59 7.32 -4.13 26.59
N SER A 60 7.31 -5.41 26.97
CA SER A 60 8.40 -6.35 26.71
C SER A 60 7.85 -7.59 26.02
N ARG A 61 8.66 -8.16 25.13
CA ARG A 61 8.27 -9.32 24.34
C ARG A 61 7.89 -10.53 25.20
N ASP A 62 8.55 -10.71 26.34
CA ASP A 62 8.33 -11.85 27.24
C ASP A 62 7.09 -11.71 28.13
N ALA A 63 6.69 -10.47 28.44
CA ALA A 63 5.50 -10.17 29.22
C ALA A 63 4.23 -10.08 28.36
N TYR A 64 4.38 -9.85 27.06
CA TYR A 64 3.28 -9.71 26.13
C TYR A 64 2.43 -10.98 26.04
N ARG A 65 1.11 -10.85 26.21
CA ARG A 65 0.11 -11.89 25.95
C ARG A 65 -0.98 -11.32 25.05
N PHE A 66 -1.36 -12.09 24.04
CA PHE A 66 -2.40 -11.73 23.10
C PHE A 66 -3.36 -12.91 22.94
N HIS A 67 -4.64 -12.66 23.20
CA HIS A 67 -5.70 -13.64 23.09
C HIS A 67 -6.80 -13.09 22.21
N SER A 68 -7.26 -13.87 21.22
CA SER A 68 -8.35 -13.44 20.35
C SER A 68 -9.24 -14.62 19.99
N PHE A 69 -10.55 -14.44 20.21
CA PHE A 69 -11.56 -15.45 19.92
C PHE A 69 -12.68 -14.86 19.07
N ILE A 70 -13.28 -15.68 18.22
CA ILE A 70 -14.56 -15.38 17.55
C ILE A 70 -15.59 -16.40 18.02
N PHE A 71 -16.71 -15.90 18.49
CA PHE A 71 -17.94 -16.66 18.68
C PHE A 71 -18.90 -16.36 17.53
N LEU A 72 -19.42 -17.40 16.87
CA LEU A 72 -20.38 -17.30 15.77
C LEU A 72 -21.72 -17.90 16.20
N CYS A 73 -22.80 -17.22 15.86
CA CYS A 73 -24.16 -17.72 15.94
C CYS A 73 -24.81 -17.67 14.55
N ASP A 74 -25.71 -18.60 14.31
CA ASP A 74 -26.65 -18.57 13.18
C ASP A 74 -27.71 -17.49 13.48
N ASP A 75 -27.82 -16.49 12.61
CA ASP A 75 -28.74 -15.36 12.76
C ASP A 75 -30.18 -15.73 12.38
N ALA A 76 -30.39 -16.86 11.69
CA ALA A 76 -31.70 -17.39 11.35
C ALA A 76 -32.31 -18.25 12.48
N THR A 77 -31.48 -19.05 13.16
CA THR A 77 -31.94 -19.98 14.21
C THR A 77 -31.65 -19.50 15.63
N GLY A 78 -30.66 -18.62 15.81
CA GLY A 78 -30.14 -18.21 17.11
C GLY A 78 -29.18 -19.22 17.74
N GLU A 79 -28.87 -20.33 17.06
CA GLU A 79 -28.01 -21.38 17.60
C GLU A 79 -26.51 -21.00 17.55
N PRO A 80 -25.71 -21.39 18.55
CA PRO A 80 -24.27 -21.21 18.51
C PRO A 80 -23.65 -22.15 17.46
N ILE A 81 -22.79 -21.60 16.60
CA ILE A 81 -22.06 -22.36 15.57
C ILE A 81 -20.70 -22.78 16.10
N ALA A 82 -19.89 -21.82 16.55
CA ALA A 82 -18.50 -22.08 16.91
C ALA A 82 -17.92 -21.00 17.84
N LEU A 83 -17.00 -21.41 18.71
CA LEU A 83 -16.05 -20.54 19.41
C LEU A 83 -14.63 -20.95 19.00
N MET A 84 -13.87 -20.02 18.41
CA MET A 84 -12.58 -20.33 17.80
C MET A 84 -11.50 -19.35 18.26
N ASP A 85 -10.29 -19.85 18.55
CA ASP A 85 -9.09 -19.00 18.57
C ASP A 85 -8.80 -18.50 17.15
N VAL A 86 -8.56 -17.19 17.03
CA VAL A 86 -8.37 -16.53 15.74
C VAL A 86 -7.08 -15.71 15.68
N VAL A 87 -6.09 -16.04 16.51
CA VAL A 87 -4.80 -15.33 16.55
C VAL A 87 -4.13 -15.37 15.17
N LYS A 88 -4.20 -16.51 14.48
CA LYS A 88 -3.65 -16.66 13.12
C LYS A 88 -4.54 -16.06 12.02
N LEU A 89 -5.84 -15.93 12.25
CA LEU A 89 -6.79 -15.37 11.29
C LEU A 89 -6.66 -13.84 11.19
N GLY A 90 -6.35 -13.19 12.32
CA GLY A 90 -6.18 -11.73 12.41
C GLY A 90 -5.21 -11.15 11.37
N PRO A 91 -3.97 -11.67 11.26
CA PRO A 91 -3.00 -11.25 10.25
C PRO A 91 -3.51 -11.45 8.82
N LEU A 92 -4.07 -12.62 8.50
CA LEU A 92 -4.56 -12.95 7.15
C LEU A 92 -5.61 -11.95 6.66
N ARG A 93 -6.66 -11.70 7.47
CA ARG A 93 -7.72 -10.76 7.08
C ARG A 93 -7.22 -9.31 7.03
N THR A 94 -6.31 -8.93 7.92
CA THR A 94 -5.77 -7.56 7.97
C THR A 94 -4.93 -7.28 6.72
N SER A 95 -4.02 -8.18 6.38
CA SER A 95 -3.19 -8.06 5.18
C SER A 95 -4.02 -8.16 3.90
N ALA A 96 -5.09 -8.97 3.88
CA ALA A 96 -6.03 -9.02 2.77
C ALA A 96 -6.77 -7.68 2.58
N THR A 97 -7.23 -7.03 3.67
CA THR A 97 -7.81 -5.67 3.59
C THR A 97 -6.82 -4.68 2.95
N SER A 98 -5.57 -4.63 3.43
CA SER A 98 -4.56 -3.73 2.87
C SER A 98 -4.27 -4.02 1.39
N ALA A 99 -4.20 -5.30 1.00
CA ALA A 99 -3.96 -5.70 -0.37
C ALA A 99 -5.12 -5.34 -1.31
N LEU A 100 -6.37 -5.49 -0.86
CA LEU A 100 -7.55 -5.03 -1.61
C LEU A 100 -7.58 -3.52 -1.78
N MET A 101 -7.21 -2.76 -0.74
CA MET A 101 -7.08 -1.30 -0.82
C MET A 101 -5.98 -0.91 -1.81
N ALA A 102 -4.82 -1.58 -1.78
CA ALA A 102 -3.75 -1.37 -2.74
C ALA A 102 -4.22 -1.65 -4.18
N ARG A 103 -4.92 -2.77 -4.39
CA ARG A 103 -5.51 -3.13 -5.70
C ARG A 103 -6.51 -2.09 -6.20
N ALA A 104 -7.38 -1.58 -5.32
CA ALA A 104 -8.33 -0.54 -5.69
C ALA A 104 -7.64 0.80 -6.00
N ALA A 105 -6.59 1.14 -5.25
CA ALA A 105 -5.84 2.37 -5.44
C ALA A 105 -4.98 2.34 -6.72
N ARG A 106 -4.22 1.26 -6.93
CA ARG A 106 -3.26 1.08 -8.03
C ARG A 106 -3.26 -0.38 -8.54
N PRO A 107 -4.23 -0.76 -9.40
CA PRO A 107 -4.32 -2.12 -9.95
C PRO A 107 -3.14 -2.51 -10.86
N ASP A 108 -2.39 -1.50 -11.32
CA ASP A 108 -1.24 -1.57 -12.21
C ASP A 108 0.11 -1.48 -11.48
N ALA A 109 0.12 -1.57 -10.14
CA ALA A 109 1.35 -1.49 -9.36
C ALA A 109 2.36 -2.60 -9.73
N ARG A 110 3.62 -2.19 -9.94
CA ARG A 110 4.76 -3.09 -10.24
C ARG A 110 5.70 -3.31 -9.05
N THR A 111 5.72 -2.36 -8.10
CA THR A 111 6.59 -2.39 -6.93
C THR A 111 5.76 -2.36 -5.65
N ALA A 112 6.14 -3.16 -4.66
CA ALA A 112 5.56 -3.15 -3.32
C ALA A 112 6.66 -3.13 -2.25
N LEU A 113 6.55 -2.19 -1.31
CA LEU A 113 7.40 -2.11 -0.12
C LEU A 113 6.58 -2.41 1.14
N VAL A 114 7.05 -3.34 1.95
CA VAL A 114 6.53 -3.59 3.30
C VAL A 114 7.54 -3.10 4.34
N VAL A 115 7.07 -2.25 5.24
CA VAL A 115 7.87 -1.71 6.35
C VAL A 115 7.43 -2.42 7.64
N GLY A 116 8.36 -3.15 8.25
CA GLY A 116 8.14 -3.94 9.45
C GLY A 116 7.98 -5.43 9.17
N THR A 117 8.57 -6.25 10.03
CA THR A 117 8.70 -7.71 9.85
C THR A 117 7.94 -8.52 10.90
N GLY A 118 7.00 -7.88 11.59
CA GLY A 118 6.08 -8.54 12.53
C GLY A 118 5.09 -9.47 11.82
N VAL A 119 4.19 -10.08 12.58
CA VAL A 119 3.25 -11.11 12.09
C VAL A 119 2.45 -10.64 10.86
N GLN A 120 1.99 -9.39 10.84
CA GLN A 120 1.29 -8.84 9.67
C GLN A 120 2.22 -8.60 8.47
N GLY A 121 3.44 -8.13 8.72
CA GLY A 121 4.45 -7.87 7.69
C GLY A 121 4.85 -9.14 6.94
N GLN A 122 4.94 -10.27 7.65
CA GLN A 122 5.19 -11.60 7.07
C GLN A 122 4.10 -12.05 6.09
N ILE A 123 2.85 -11.62 6.30
CA ILE A 123 1.69 -11.97 5.46
C ILE A 123 1.36 -10.91 4.41
N ALA A 124 1.88 -9.69 4.57
CA ALA A 124 1.56 -8.55 3.72
C ALA A 124 1.99 -8.76 2.26
N LEU A 125 3.26 -9.11 1.99
CA LEU A 125 3.73 -9.35 0.63
C LEU A 125 3.00 -10.51 -0.07
N PRO A 126 2.78 -11.69 0.54
CA PRO A 126 1.99 -12.74 -0.08
C PRO A 126 0.56 -12.33 -0.44
N MET A 127 -0.10 -11.52 0.41
CA MET A 127 -1.44 -11.01 0.10
C MET A 127 -1.42 -9.94 -1.00
N LEU A 128 -0.39 -9.09 -1.04
CA LEU A 128 -0.20 -8.12 -2.11
C LEU A 128 0.00 -8.83 -3.46
N VAL A 129 0.87 -9.85 -3.53
CA VAL A 129 1.06 -10.66 -4.74
C VAL A 129 -0.25 -11.33 -5.17
N ALA A 130 -1.03 -11.88 -4.23
CA ALA A 130 -2.33 -12.47 -4.53
C ALA A 130 -3.33 -11.46 -5.12
N ALA A 131 -3.33 -10.22 -4.62
CA ALA A 131 -4.25 -9.18 -5.08
C ALA A 131 -3.77 -8.48 -6.36
N LEU A 132 -2.45 -8.40 -6.56
CA LEU A 132 -1.76 -7.68 -7.62
C LEU A 132 -0.71 -8.63 -8.25
N PRO A 133 -1.12 -9.58 -9.10
CA PRO A 133 -0.20 -10.58 -9.68
C PRO A 133 0.86 -9.97 -10.60
N GLY A 134 0.63 -8.73 -11.09
CA GLY A 134 1.57 -7.96 -11.89
C GLY A 134 2.71 -7.29 -11.11
N LEU A 135 2.79 -7.48 -9.78
CA LEU A 135 3.94 -7.06 -8.99
C LEU A 135 5.20 -7.83 -9.40
N GLU A 136 6.23 -7.07 -9.74
CA GLU A 136 7.54 -7.54 -10.18
C GLU A 136 8.56 -7.40 -9.07
N ARG A 137 8.56 -6.24 -8.38
CA ARG A 137 9.54 -5.94 -7.33
C ARG A 137 8.91 -5.94 -5.95
N LEU A 138 9.35 -6.88 -5.11
CA LEU A 138 8.91 -7.02 -3.73
C LEU A 138 10.04 -6.60 -2.79
N MET A 139 9.78 -5.63 -1.93
CA MET A 139 10.77 -5.04 -1.04
C MET A 139 10.30 -5.14 0.41
N VAL A 140 11.25 -5.37 1.32
CA VAL A 140 11.00 -5.39 2.76
C VAL A 140 12.05 -4.60 3.51
N TYR A 141 11.60 -3.76 4.43
CA TYR A 141 12.44 -3.05 5.38
C TYR A 141 12.11 -3.50 6.82
N GLY A 142 13.11 -3.71 7.64
CA GLY A 142 12.94 -4.07 9.05
C GLY A 142 14.27 -4.09 9.80
N GLN A 143 14.18 -4.04 11.13
CA GLN A 143 15.36 -4.00 12.00
C GLN A 143 15.87 -5.38 12.42
N TYR A 144 15.01 -6.40 12.38
CA TYR A 144 15.32 -7.74 12.90
C TYR A 144 15.55 -8.74 11.77
N GLN A 145 16.74 -9.34 11.77
CA GLN A 145 17.17 -10.28 10.72
C GLN A 145 16.25 -11.49 10.61
N ASP A 146 15.87 -12.10 11.74
CA ASP A 146 14.96 -13.25 11.76
C ASP A 146 13.60 -12.90 11.13
N GLY A 147 13.12 -11.67 11.36
CA GLY A 147 11.86 -11.21 10.78
C GLY A 147 11.97 -11.00 9.27
N LEU A 148 13.10 -10.47 8.78
CA LEU A 148 13.36 -10.32 7.34
C LEU A 148 13.40 -11.69 6.65
N GLN A 149 14.11 -12.66 7.24
CA GLN A 149 14.16 -14.04 6.75
C GLN A 149 12.77 -14.69 6.76
N ALA A 150 11.97 -14.47 7.80
CA ALA A 150 10.60 -14.99 7.86
C ALA A 150 9.71 -14.44 6.74
N VAL A 151 9.81 -13.15 6.41
CA VAL A 151 9.09 -12.55 5.28
C VAL A 151 9.53 -13.19 3.96
N GLN A 152 10.84 -13.32 3.73
CA GLN A 152 11.39 -13.94 2.52
C GLN A 152 10.92 -15.39 2.38
N ALA A 153 11.01 -16.17 3.47
CA ALA A 153 10.61 -17.57 3.50
C ALA A 153 9.11 -17.75 3.23
N GLU A 154 8.26 -16.89 3.79
CA GLU A 154 6.81 -16.99 3.59
C GLU A 154 6.39 -16.66 2.16
N VAL A 155 7.01 -15.65 1.53
CA VAL A 155 6.81 -15.37 0.10
C VAL A 155 7.30 -16.55 -0.74
N LYS A 156 8.51 -17.05 -0.50
CA LYS A 156 9.07 -18.18 -1.26
C LYS A 156 8.25 -19.46 -1.11
N ARG A 157 7.65 -19.69 0.06
CA ARG A 157 6.79 -20.85 0.34
C ARG A 157 5.50 -20.82 -0.49
N LEU A 158 4.90 -19.65 -0.67
CA LEU A 158 3.63 -19.49 -1.39
C LEU A 158 3.83 -19.23 -2.89
N TYR A 159 4.93 -18.57 -3.25
CA TYR A 159 5.29 -18.16 -4.60
C TYR A 159 6.79 -18.47 -4.83
N PRO A 160 7.15 -19.73 -5.12
CA PRO A 160 8.55 -20.17 -5.23
C PRO A 160 9.37 -19.41 -6.28
N GLU A 161 8.72 -18.85 -7.28
CA GLU A 161 9.29 -18.05 -8.36
C GLU A 161 9.51 -16.57 -8.00
N ARG A 162 8.97 -16.10 -6.87
CA ARG A 162 9.14 -14.71 -6.41
C ARG A 162 10.25 -14.62 -5.38
N ASP A 163 10.98 -13.51 -5.43
CA ASP A 163 12.01 -13.16 -4.46
C ASP A 163 11.70 -11.81 -3.81
N VAL A 164 12.17 -11.63 -2.58
CA VAL A 164 11.97 -10.39 -1.82
C VAL A 164 13.32 -9.75 -1.53
N GLN A 165 13.47 -8.51 -1.99
CA GLN A 165 14.64 -7.68 -1.71
C GLN A 165 14.55 -7.09 -0.30
N VAL A 166 15.55 -7.38 0.53
CA VAL A 166 15.77 -6.64 1.78
C VAL A 166 16.41 -5.30 1.44
N VAL A 167 15.76 -4.21 1.84
CA VAL A 167 16.28 -2.86 1.61
C VAL A 167 16.80 -2.26 2.90
N THR A 168 17.90 -1.50 2.80
CA THR A 168 18.57 -0.84 3.94
C THR A 168 18.37 0.67 3.94
N ASP A 169 18.20 1.28 2.76
CA ASP A 169 17.80 2.67 2.62
C ASP A 169 16.28 2.75 2.44
N LEU A 170 15.59 3.07 3.54
CA LEU A 170 14.13 3.17 3.55
C LEU A 170 13.63 4.37 2.74
N GLU A 171 14.37 5.48 2.72
CA GLU A 171 13.95 6.70 2.02
C GLU A 171 13.99 6.49 0.51
N GLN A 172 15.08 5.89 0.01
CA GLN A 172 15.17 5.48 -1.39
C GLN A 172 14.08 4.45 -1.75
N ALA A 173 13.92 3.42 -0.91
CA ALA A 173 12.96 2.35 -1.18
C ALA A 173 11.50 2.83 -1.21
N ALA A 174 11.13 3.75 -0.30
CA ALA A 174 9.81 4.36 -0.30
C ALA A 174 9.57 5.13 -1.59
N GLY A 175 10.56 5.93 -2.03
CA GLY A 175 10.50 6.61 -3.32
C GLY A 175 10.27 5.64 -4.49
N GLU A 176 10.97 4.51 -4.54
CA GLU A 176 10.75 3.50 -5.59
C GLU A 176 9.34 2.86 -5.55
N ALA A 177 8.66 2.88 -4.40
CA ALA A 177 7.28 2.42 -4.25
C ALA A 177 6.22 3.53 -4.44
N ASP A 178 6.59 4.81 -4.35
CA ASP A 178 5.73 5.99 -4.46
C ASP A 178 5.46 6.40 -5.93
N ASN A 179 5.05 5.41 -6.74
CA ASN A 179 4.72 5.58 -8.15
C ASN A 179 3.31 6.18 -8.33
N ILE A 180 3.27 7.41 -8.84
CA ILE A 180 2.05 8.15 -9.17
C ILE A 180 1.70 8.13 -10.66
N GLY A 181 2.41 7.38 -11.49
CA GLY A 181 2.05 7.25 -12.89
C GLY A 181 2.96 6.33 -13.70
N THR A 182 2.41 5.73 -14.74
CA THR A 182 3.17 4.92 -15.70
C THR A 182 3.01 5.51 -17.08
N PHE A 183 4.13 5.65 -17.79
CA PHE A 183 4.26 6.32 -19.08
C PHE A 183 4.95 5.40 -20.09
N THR A 184 4.73 5.67 -21.37
CA THR A 184 5.41 5.04 -22.49
C THR A 184 6.15 6.13 -23.26
N ALA A 185 7.38 5.82 -23.68
CA ALA A 185 8.13 6.71 -24.57
C ALA A 185 7.48 6.74 -25.96
N GLU A 186 7.32 7.95 -26.49
CA GLU A 186 6.83 8.22 -27.84
C GLU A 186 7.94 8.91 -28.63
N LYS A 187 7.78 9.04 -29.95
CA LYS A 187 8.79 9.66 -30.83
C LYS A 187 9.29 11.02 -30.32
N ASP A 188 8.37 11.84 -29.81
CA ASP A 188 8.62 13.23 -29.41
C ASP A 188 8.19 13.52 -27.96
N GLY A 189 8.21 12.51 -27.07
CA GLY A 189 7.76 12.71 -25.70
C GLY A 189 7.43 11.44 -24.92
N PHE A 190 6.55 11.59 -23.93
CA PHE A 190 5.99 10.47 -23.17
C PHE A 190 4.49 10.62 -23.04
N THR A 191 3.74 9.51 -23.08
CA THR A 191 2.31 9.49 -22.77
C THR A 191 2.04 8.50 -21.65
N GLY A 192 1.26 8.90 -20.65
CA GLY A 192 0.96 8.05 -19.51
C GLY A 192 -0.27 8.49 -18.74
N GLN A 193 -0.46 7.89 -17.57
CA GLN A 193 -1.47 8.31 -16.60
C GLN A 193 -0.80 8.84 -15.34
N LEU A 194 -1.29 9.97 -14.85
CA LEU A 194 -1.03 10.48 -13.52
C LEU A 194 -2.20 10.08 -12.62
N ARG A 195 -1.91 9.29 -11.59
CA ARG A 195 -2.90 8.77 -10.65
C ARG A 195 -2.47 9.03 -9.21
N THR A 196 -3.32 9.74 -8.49
CA THR A 196 -3.25 9.97 -7.04
C THR A 196 -4.56 9.53 -6.40
N LEU A 197 -4.74 9.75 -5.09
CA LEU A 197 -5.98 9.40 -4.39
C LEU A 197 -7.22 10.08 -5.00
N THR A 198 -7.07 11.31 -5.49
CA THR A 198 -8.19 12.14 -5.99
C THR A 198 -8.09 12.47 -7.47
N LEU A 199 -6.97 12.16 -8.12
CA LEU A 199 -6.70 12.51 -9.52
C LEU A 199 -6.43 11.25 -10.33
N ASN A 200 -7.06 11.12 -11.49
CA ASN A 200 -6.74 10.09 -12.47
C ASN A 200 -6.88 10.67 -13.88
N VAL A 201 -5.76 11.15 -14.45
CA VAL A 201 -5.76 11.89 -15.72
C VAL A 201 -4.67 11.38 -16.65
N LYS A 202 -4.95 11.39 -17.96
CA LYS A 202 -3.91 11.17 -18.97
C LYS A 202 -3.00 12.38 -19.03
N VAL A 203 -1.70 12.14 -19.02
CA VAL A 203 -0.66 13.17 -19.08
C VAL A 203 0.26 12.89 -20.25
N LYS A 204 0.68 13.97 -20.91
CA LYS A 204 1.70 13.93 -21.97
C LYS A 204 2.87 14.82 -21.59
N LEU A 205 4.09 14.32 -21.76
CA LEU A 205 5.30 15.13 -21.77
C LEU A 205 5.59 15.41 -23.24
N VAL A 206 5.37 16.64 -23.68
CA VAL A 206 5.56 17.07 -25.08
C VAL A 206 6.87 17.82 -25.17
N LEU A 207 7.69 17.51 -26.17
CA LEU A 207 8.96 18.20 -26.39
C LEU A 207 8.76 19.73 -26.38
N ASN A 208 9.65 20.42 -25.69
CA ASN A 208 9.67 21.87 -25.64
C ASN A 208 10.82 22.39 -26.51
N ASP A 209 10.54 23.38 -27.35
CA ASP A 209 11.58 24.09 -28.09
C ASP A 209 12.33 25.00 -27.11
N LYS A 210 13.59 24.66 -26.84
CA LYS A 210 14.43 25.40 -25.89
C LYS A 210 15.16 26.58 -26.51
N GLY A 211 15.23 26.66 -27.84
CA GLY A 211 16.23 27.49 -28.51
C GLY A 211 17.62 27.30 -27.87
N ASP A 212 18.29 28.41 -27.52
CA ASP A 212 19.61 28.41 -26.88
C ASP A 212 19.57 28.41 -25.34
N ASN A 213 18.40 28.26 -24.72
CA ASN A 213 18.26 28.33 -23.26
C ASN A 213 18.38 26.96 -22.60
N GLU A 214 19.57 26.63 -22.10
CA GLU A 214 19.81 25.36 -21.37
C GLU A 214 18.94 25.18 -20.10
N LYS A 215 18.46 26.29 -19.50
CA LYS A 215 17.59 26.23 -18.31
C LYS A 215 16.13 25.95 -18.67
N ALA A 216 15.74 26.11 -19.93
CA ALA A 216 14.39 25.81 -20.39
C ALA A 216 14.09 24.31 -20.23
N PRO A 217 12.83 23.95 -19.95
CA PRO A 217 12.44 22.54 -19.81
C PRO A 217 12.59 21.80 -21.13
N ASP A 218 12.93 20.51 -21.07
CA ASP A 218 12.95 19.59 -22.21
C ASP A 218 11.54 19.22 -22.66
N PHE A 219 10.60 19.20 -21.72
CA PHE A 219 9.21 18.87 -22.00
C PHE A 219 8.26 19.80 -21.26
N ARG A 220 7.14 20.12 -21.90
CA ARG A 220 5.94 20.64 -21.25
C ARG A 220 5.09 19.46 -20.79
N VAL A 221 4.58 19.52 -19.57
CA VAL A 221 3.70 18.47 -19.03
C VAL A 221 2.27 18.93 -19.22
N GLN A 222 1.49 18.16 -19.98
CA GLN A 222 0.13 18.52 -20.37
C GLN A 222 -0.91 17.50 -19.91
N ALA A 223 -2.03 17.99 -19.38
CA ALA A 223 -3.22 17.20 -19.09
C ALA A 223 -4.46 17.94 -19.60
N ALA A 224 -5.40 17.22 -20.22
CA ALA A 224 -6.64 17.80 -20.76
C ALA A 224 -6.44 19.05 -21.65
N GLY A 225 -5.29 19.16 -22.34
CA GLY A 225 -4.96 20.30 -23.20
C GLY A 225 -4.36 21.52 -22.49
N HIS A 226 -4.13 21.44 -21.18
CA HIS A 226 -3.51 22.50 -20.38
C HIS A 226 -2.09 22.10 -19.94
N ASP A 227 -1.18 23.07 -19.89
CA ASP A 227 0.14 22.90 -19.29
C ASP A 227 -0.02 22.86 -17.76
N ILE A 228 0.37 21.75 -17.14
CA ILE A 228 0.28 21.48 -15.70
C ILE A 228 1.66 21.31 -15.05
N GLY A 229 2.72 21.64 -15.78
CA GLY A 229 4.08 21.43 -15.33
C GLY A 229 5.12 21.41 -16.44
N ALA A 230 6.34 21.03 -16.05
CA ALA A 230 7.50 21.02 -16.91
C ALA A 230 8.46 19.87 -16.53
N ALA A 231 9.30 19.42 -17.46
CA ALA A 231 10.27 18.38 -17.19
C ALA A 231 11.63 18.61 -17.85
N TRP A 232 12.69 18.08 -17.24
CA TRP A 232 14.08 18.22 -17.66
C TRP A 232 14.78 16.86 -17.70
N LYS A 233 15.56 16.59 -18.74
CA LYS A 233 16.45 15.42 -18.79
C LYS A 233 17.62 15.67 -17.84
N LYS A 234 17.88 14.72 -16.94
CA LYS A 234 18.96 14.79 -15.96
C LYS A 234 19.68 13.46 -15.84
N THR A 235 20.88 13.52 -15.25
CA THR A 235 21.66 12.35 -14.87
C THR A 235 21.84 12.38 -13.35
N SER A 236 21.60 11.27 -12.67
CA SER A 236 21.81 11.16 -11.22
C SER A 236 23.30 11.16 -10.86
N GLU A 237 23.66 11.37 -9.60
CA GLU A 237 25.05 11.21 -9.12
C GLU A 237 25.61 9.81 -9.40
N ALA A 238 24.76 8.78 -9.36
CA ALA A 238 25.11 7.40 -9.73
C ALA A 238 25.16 7.14 -11.26
N GLY A 239 25.14 8.18 -12.10
CA GLY A 239 25.27 8.08 -13.56
C GLY A 239 24.03 7.60 -14.33
N ARG A 240 22.87 7.45 -13.68
CA ARG A 240 21.63 7.00 -14.32
C ARG A 240 20.84 8.17 -14.93
N ALA A 241 20.40 8.03 -16.18
CA ALA A 241 19.51 9.00 -16.82
C ALA A 241 18.10 8.95 -16.20
N TYR A 242 17.47 10.10 -16.03
CA TYR A 242 16.07 10.23 -15.62
C TYR A 242 15.49 11.55 -16.12
N THR A 243 14.16 11.64 -16.19
CA THR A 243 13.48 12.89 -16.49
C THR A 243 12.91 13.48 -15.19
N SER A 244 13.46 14.61 -14.75
CA SER A 244 12.97 15.38 -13.60
C SER A 244 11.67 16.08 -13.98
N VAL A 245 10.58 15.80 -13.28
CA VAL A 245 9.24 16.34 -13.57
C VAL A 245 8.79 17.24 -12.42
N THR A 246 8.26 18.41 -12.76
CA THR A 246 7.60 19.33 -11.83
C THR A 246 6.14 19.45 -12.26
N LEU A 247 5.21 19.16 -11.36
CA LEU A 247 3.77 19.33 -11.55
C LEU A 247 3.30 20.49 -10.69
N ASP A 248 2.68 21.48 -11.30
CA ASP A 248 2.30 22.75 -10.67
C ASP A 248 0.96 23.23 -11.20
N ASP A 249 -0.09 22.47 -10.86
CA ASP A 249 -1.47 22.78 -11.19
C ASP A 249 -2.16 23.48 -10.02
N PRO A 250 -3.06 24.47 -10.25
CA PRO A 250 -3.78 25.18 -9.18
C PRO A 250 -4.60 24.28 -8.23
N SER A 251 -4.93 23.05 -8.63
CA SER A 251 -5.59 22.07 -7.77
C SER A 251 -4.66 21.44 -6.73
N PHE A 252 -3.33 21.57 -6.90
CA PHE A 252 -2.36 21.10 -5.93
C PHE A 252 -2.10 22.16 -4.86
N PRO A 253 -2.07 21.78 -3.57
CA PRO A 253 -1.78 22.72 -2.49
C PRO A 253 -0.34 23.25 -2.51
N ALA A 254 0.55 22.58 -3.24
CA ALA A 254 1.92 22.97 -3.51
C ALA A 254 2.44 22.19 -4.72
N THR A 255 3.53 22.68 -5.32
CA THR A 255 4.24 22.01 -6.40
C THR A 255 4.65 20.59 -6.02
N VAL A 256 4.40 19.64 -6.91
CA VAL A 256 4.77 18.24 -6.76
C VAL A 256 6.01 17.95 -7.62
N TYR A 257 7.06 17.42 -7.00
CA TYR A 257 8.28 17.03 -7.67
C TYR A 257 8.32 15.52 -7.88
N ALA A 258 8.60 15.10 -9.10
CA ALA A 258 8.68 13.70 -9.48
C ALA A 258 9.88 13.40 -10.38
N ARG A 259 10.18 12.13 -10.54
CA ARG A 259 11.20 11.60 -11.44
C ARG A 259 10.56 10.53 -12.30
N LEU A 260 10.66 10.70 -13.61
CA LEU A 260 10.28 9.71 -14.58
C LEU A 260 11.52 8.85 -14.89
N ILE A 261 11.45 7.57 -14.54
CA ILE A 261 12.56 6.62 -14.62
C ILE A 261 12.17 5.49 -15.57
N GLU A 262 13.08 5.11 -16.47
CA GLU A 262 12.89 3.97 -17.37
C GLU A 262 12.91 2.65 -16.59
N GLY A 263 11.89 1.80 -16.81
CA GLY A 263 11.78 0.44 -16.30
C GLY A 263 12.26 -0.60 -17.32
N GLU A 264 12.25 -1.87 -16.93
CA GLU A 264 12.84 -2.98 -17.71
C GLU A 264 12.10 -3.26 -19.05
N ASP A 265 10.80 -2.95 -19.12
CA ASP A 265 9.94 -3.23 -20.28
C ASP A 265 9.73 -2.03 -21.22
N GLY A 266 10.55 -0.97 -21.11
CA GLY A 266 10.39 0.27 -21.88
C GLY A 266 9.26 1.18 -21.39
N THR A 267 8.53 0.78 -20.35
CA THR A 267 7.65 1.65 -19.58
C THR A 267 8.46 2.56 -18.66
N HIS A 268 7.89 3.71 -18.30
CA HIS A 268 8.55 4.70 -17.47
C HIS A 268 7.69 5.04 -16.25
N ASP A 269 8.26 4.93 -15.06
CA ASP A 269 7.56 5.15 -13.80
C ASP A 269 7.79 6.57 -13.29
N LEU A 270 6.69 7.26 -12.97
CA LEU A 270 6.68 8.60 -12.40
C LEU A 270 6.63 8.48 -10.88
N ILE A 271 7.79 8.60 -10.26
CA ILE A 271 7.99 8.50 -8.82
C ILE A 271 7.96 9.90 -8.21
N TRP A 272 7.06 10.14 -7.26
CA TRP A 272 6.98 11.42 -6.54
C TRP A 272 7.87 11.40 -5.30
N SER A 273 8.50 12.54 -5.00
CA SER A 273 9.10 12.83 -3.70
C SER A 273 8.57 14.15 -3.13
N ARG A 274 8.25 14.21 -1.84
CA ARG A 274 8.11 15.49 -1.13
C ARG A 274 9.49 15.98 -0.72
N SER A 275 9.87 17.20 -1.08
CA SER A 275 11.00 17.87 -0.44
C SER A 275 10.71 18.01 1.05
N LYS A 276 11.68 17.64 1.91
CA LYS A 276 11.63 17.99 3.34
C LYS A 276 11.54 19.53 3.40
N PRO A 277 10.63 20.12 4.20
CA PRO A 277 10.67 21.55 4.45
C PRO A 277 12.09 21.90 4.90
N GLN A 278 12.73 22.85 4.24
CA GLN A 278 13.99 23.41 4.75
C GLN A 278 13.63 24.00 6.11
N ALA A 279 14.24 23.48 7.19
CA ALA A 279 14.00 24.01 8.52
C ALA A 279 14.31 25.52 8.47
N ALA A 280 13.31 26.32 8.83
CA ALA A 280 13.43 27.77 8.89
C ALA A 280 14.40 28.19 10.00
#